data_AF-A0A9W7DQD2-F1
#
_entry.id   AF-A0A9W7DQD2-F1
#
_cell.length_a   1.000
_cell.length_b   1.000
_cell.length_c   1.000
_cell.angle_alpha   90.00
_cell.angle_beta   90.00
_cell.angle_gamma   90.00
#
_symmetry.space_group_name_H-M   'P 1'
#
loop_
_entity.id
_entity.type
_entity.pdbx_description
1 polymer ?
#
loop_
_entity_poly.entity_id
_entity_poly.type
_entity_poly.pdbx_seq_one_letter_code
_entity_poly.pdbx_strand_id
1 'polypeptide(L)'
;MPGLLVTHTQPPPRSHRIFIKCLPLSSLACALLILLALPPSFSFVTQRLQRTSSVRPYRKFSTVRNPWQLACICINCKWVDKCGAYHFVETKHEQPHIWKPQTPSQTKPPFEPRDGSPTIEVNIRRVAVEAEEERSFYQLATDPEHDQPISTNKATTVEYDVVACADFVLEQNRWINNMPEEIKLMSPDFVPT
;
A
#
# COMPACT_ATOMS: atom_id res chain seq x y z
N MET A 1 -20.85 40.06 -31.68
CA MET A 1 -21.20 39.26 -30.50
C MET A 1 -20.18 39.56 -29.41
N PRO A 2 -20.49 40.37 -28.39
CA PRO A 2 -19.53 40.73 -27.35
C PRO A 2 -19.36 39.57 -26.36
N GLY A 3 -18.11 39.23 -26.07
CA GLY A 3 -17.73 38.16 -25.15
C GLY A 3 -17.93 38.55 -23.68
N LEU A 4 -18.55 37.64 -22.92
CA LEU A 4 -18.72 37.76 -21.48
C LEU A 4 -17.42 37.39 -20.76
N LEU A 5 -16.82 38.38 -20.09
CA LEU A 5 -15.71 38.22 -19.16
C LEU A 5 -16.23 37.63 -17.85
N VAL A 6 -15.83 36.41 -17.52
CA VAL A 6 -16.09 35.77 -16.23
C VAL A 6 -14.98 36.16 -15.26
N THR A 7 -15.30 36.99 -14.27
CA THR A 7 -14.40 37.35 -13.18
C THR A 7 -14.43 36.28 -12.09
N HIS A 8 -13.33 35.55 -11.94
CA HIS A 8 -13.18 34.51 -10.91
C HIS A 8 -12.71 35.15 -9.60
N THR A 9 -13.61 35.37 -8.64
CA THR A 9 -13.28 35.83 -7.29
C THR A 9 -12.70 34.68 -6.47
N GLN A 10 -11.43 34.78 -6.07
CA GLN A 10 -10.83 33.82 -5.14
C GLN A 10 -11.34 34.05 -3.70
N PRO A 11 -11.65 32.99 -2.94
CA PRO A 11 -11.99 33.11 -1.53
C PRO A 11 -10.75 33.42 -0.67
N PRO A 12 -10.92 34.16 0.44
CA PRO A 12 -9.81 34.57 1.30
C PRO A 12 -9.20 33.37 2.06
N PRO A 13 -7.90 33.43 2.40
CA PRO A 13 -7.21 32.37 3.13
C PRO A 13 -7.76 32.20 4.55
N ARG A 14 -8.06 30.96 4.94
CA ARG A 14 -8.50 30.59 6.28
C ARG A 14 -7.34 30.70 7.28
N SER A 15 -7.44 31.66 8.19
CA SER A 15 -6.55 31.81 9.34
C SER A 15 -6.82 30.71 10.38
N HIS A 16 -5.93 29.73 10.48
CA HIS A 16 -5.95 28.73 11.56
C HIS A 16 -5.38 29.36 12.83
N ARG A 17 -6.25 29.77 13.75
CA ARG A 17 -5.85 30.14 15.11
C ARG A 17 -5.61 28.87 15.93
N ILE A 18 -4.35 28.57 16.22
CA ILE A 18 -3.93 27.52 17.14
C ILE A 18 -4.27 27.99 18.56
N PHE A 19 -5.32 27.42 19.15
CA PHE A 19 -5.60 27.59 20.57
C PHE A 19 -4.71 26.63 21.39
N ILE A 20 -3.58 27.15 21.88
CA ILE A 20 -2.80 26.48 22.92
C ILE A 20 -3.59 26.60 24.22
N LYS A 21 -4.31 25.54 24.60
CA LYS A 21 -4.90 25.44 25.94
C LYS A 21 -3.77 25.22 26.93
N CYS A 22 -3.43 26.27 27.69
CA CYS A 22 -2.65 26.16 28.91
C CYS A 22 -3.36 25.21 29.88
N LEU A 23 -2.77 24.06 30.15
CA LEU A 23 -3.17 23.18 31.24
C LEU A 23 -2.60 23.74 32.56
N PRO A 24 -3.38 23.78 33.65
CA PRO A 24 -2.94 24.35 34.92
C PRO A 24 -1.87 23.50 35.60
N LEU A 25 -0.79 24.16 36.05
CA LEU A 25 0.38 23.63 36.75
C LEU A 25 0.09 23.20 38.21
N SER A 26 -1.06 22.60 38.51
CA SER A 26 -1.44 22.23 39.88
C SER A 26 -1.58 20.71 40.04
N SER A 27 -0.50 19.95 39.84
CA SER A 27 -0.44 18.55 40.32
C SER A 27 0.98 17.97 40.46
N LEU A 28 1.94 18.79 40.89
CA LEU A 28 3.33 18.34 41.17
C LEU A 28 3.64 18.29 42.67
N ALA A 29 2.67 17.93 43.51
CA ALA A 29 2.87 17.90 44.97
C ALA A 29 2.41 16.62 45.69
N CYS A 30 2.03 15.54 44.98
CA CYS A 30 1.53 14.32 45.65
C CYS A 30 2.36 13.04 45.45
N ALA A 31 3.54 13.11 44.82
CA ALA A 31 4.38 11.93 44.56
C ALA A 31 5.67 11.91 45.40
N LEU A 32 5.70 12.57 46.57
CA LEU A 32 6.89 12.67 47.42
C LEU A 32 6.66 12.26 48.89
N LEU A 33 5.72 11.34 49.17
CA LEU A 33 5.50 10.81 50.52
C LEU A 33 5.04 9.32 50.52
N ILE A 34 5.70 8.47 49.71
CA ILE A 34 5.67 7.00 49.93
C ILE A 34 7.09 6.46 49.75
N LEU A 35 8.01 6.99 50.55
CA LEU A 35 9.29 6.37 50.89
C LEU A 35 9.23 6.11 52.40
N LEU A 36 9.72 4.95 52.82
CA LEU A 36 9.75 4.41 54.19
C LEU A 36 8.59 3.48 54.56
N ALA A 37 8.69 2.22 54.13
CA ALA A 37 8.71 1.06 55.04
C ALA A 37 8.56 -0.26 54.27
N LEU A 38 9.66 -0.92 53.87
CA LEU A 38 9.70 -2.38 53.70
C LEU A 38 11.12 -2.94 53.96
N PRO A 39 11.22 -4.16 54.55
CA PRO A 39 12.44 -4.75 55.13
C PRO A 39 13.44 -5.37 54.12
N PRO A 40 14.69 -5.65 54.54
CA PRO A 40 15.76 -6.15 53.67
C PRO A 40 15.87 -7.67 53.72
N SER A 41 15.38 -8.39 52.71
CA SER A 41 15.90 -9.70 52.29
C SER A 41 15.11 -10.24 51.09
N PHE A 42 15.54 -9.87 49.89
CA PHE A 42 15.18 -10.61 48.68
C PHE A 42 16.47 -10.95 47.93
N SER A 43 16.67 -12.25 47.75
CA SER A 43 17.77 -12.86 47.02
C SER A 43 17.90 -12.25 45.64
N PHE A 44 19.14 -11.92 45.27
CA PHE A 44 19.51 -11.49 43.91
C PHE A 44 19.25 -12.63 42.93
N VAL A 45 18.06 -12.67 42.33
CA VAL A 45 17.85 -13.30 41.03
C VAL A 45 18.00 -12.20 39.99
N THR A 46 19.07 -12.30 39.20
CA THR A 46 19.39 -11.40 38.10
C THR A 46 18.37 -11.55 36.97
N GLN A 47 17.22 -10.89 37.10
CA GLN A 47 16.34 -10.68 35.95
C GLN A 47 16.85 -9.48 35.14
N ARG A 48 17.51 -9.82 34.02
CA ARG A 48 17.72 -8.89 32.91
C ARG A 48 16.40 -8.19 32.59
N LEU A 49 16.43 -6.87 32.58
CA LEU A 49 15.43 -6.01 31.96
C LEU A 49 15.22 -6.44 30.50
N GLN A 50 14.24 -7.30 30.26
CA GLN A 50 13.62 -7.44 28.96
C GLN A 50 12.53 -6.38 28.88
N ARG A 51 12.93 -5.24 28.32
CA ARG A 51 12.05 -4.22 27.75
C ARG A 51 10.95 -4.94 26.97
N THR A 52 9.72 -4.91 27.48
CA THR A 52 8.54 -5.41 26.76
C THR A 52 8.21 -4.45 25.64
N SER A 53 9.01 -4.49 24.59
CA SER A 53 8.53 -4.18 23.26
C SER A 53 7.51 -5.27 22.97
N SER A 54 6.21 -4.94 23.03
CA SER A 54 5.17 -5.76 22.41
C SER A 54 5.30 -5.66 20.88
N VAL A 55 6.46 -6.00 20.37
CA VAL A 55 6.66 -6.46 19.02
C VAL A 55 6.13 -7.87 19.06
N ARG A 56 4.91 -8.07 18.55
CA ARG A 56 4.44 -9.42 18.26
C ARG A 56 5.58 -10.11 17.49
N PRO A 57 6.05 -11.29 17.91
CA PRO A 57 7.07 -11.98 17.15
C PRO A 57 6.49 -12.19 15.76
N TYR A 58 7.07 -11.49 14.79
CA TYR A 58 6.89 -11.81 13.38
C TYR A 58 7.26 -13.28 13.28
N ARG A 59 6.25 -14.15 13.17
CA ARG A 59 6.47 -15.58 12.96
C ARG A 59 7.34 -15.65 11.72
N LYS A 60 8.58 -16.12 11.89
CA LYS A 60 9.39 -16.62 10.80
C LYS A 60 8.67 -17.85 10.24
N PHE A 61 7.69 -17.62 9.37
CA PHE A 61 7.21 -18.63 8.45
C PHE A 61 8.33 -18.84 7.43
N SER A 62 9.27 -19.71 7.79
CA SER A 62 10.06 -20.47 6.82
C SER A 62 9.17 -21.57 6.29
N THR A 63 8.42 -21.25 5.25
CA THR A 63 8.10 -22.18 4.18
C THR A 63 8.60 -21.48 2.93
N VAL A 64 9.34 -22.20 2.09
CA VAL A 64 9.79 -21.76 0.77
C VAL A 64 8.60 -21.11 0.06
N ARG A 65 8.49 -19.78 0.13
CA ARG A 65 7.50 -19.05 -0.66
C ARG A 65 8.00 -19.17 -2.08
N ASN A 66 7.12 -19.65 -2.96
CA ASN A 66 7.30 -19.52 -4.39
C ASN A 66 7.74 -18.06 -4.63
N PRO A 67 8.87 -17.78 -5.32
CA PRO A 67 9.36 -16.40 -5.51
C PRO A 67 8.42 -15.48 -6.34
N TRP A 68 7.21 -15.97 -6.58
CA TRP A 68 6.11 -15.36 -7.32
C TRP A 68 4.83 -15.21 -6.46
N GLN A 69 4.88 -15.56 -5.16
CA GLN A 69 3.73 -15.47 -4.23
C GLN A 69 4.05 -14.56 -3.04
N LEU A 70 4.33 -13.29 -3.31
CA LEU A 70 4.07 -12.27 -2.30
C LEU A 70 2.62 -11.85 -2.46
N ALA A 71 1.76 -12.45 -1.64
CA ALA A 71 0.37 -12.04 -1.53
C ALA A 71 0.32 -10.58 -1.08
N CYS A 72 -0.18 -9.70 -1.95
CA CYS A 72 -0.43 -8.31 -1.59
C CYS A 72 -1.41 -8.29 -0.39
N ILE A 73 -0.93 -7.91 0.79
CA ILE A 73 -1.72 -8.06 2.03
C ILE A 73 -3.01 -7.23 2.00
N CYS A 74 -3.05 -6.19 1.15
CA CYS A 74 -4.20 -5.31 1.00
C CYS A 74 -5.47 -6.04 0.53
N ILE A 75 -5.39 -7.20 -0.11
CA ILE A 75 -6.58 -7.95 -0.57
C ILE A 75 -7.54 -8.32 0.59
N ASN A 76 -7.01 -8.47 1.80
CA ASN A 76 -7.79 -8.75 3.01
C ASN A 76 -7.77 -7.57 3.99
N CYS A 77 -7.53 -6.35 3.52
CA CYS A 77 -7.58 -5.16 4.35
C CYS A 77 -8.98 -4.54 4.29
N LYS A 78 -9.56 -4.21 5.44
CA LYS A 78 -10.82 -3.45 5.58
C LYS A 78 -10.86 -2.18 4.71
N TRP A 79 -9.71 -1.55 4.48
CA TRP A 79 -9.59 -0.29 3.77
C TRP A 79 -9.34 -0.41 2.27
N VAL A 80 -9.29 -1.63 1.73
CA VAL A 80 -8.91 -1.88 0.32
C VAL A 80 -9.75 -1.06 -0.67
N ASP A 81 -11.03 -0.85 -0.41
CA ASP A 81 -11.95 -0.09 -1.26
C ASP A 81 -11.90 1.43 -1.04
N LYS A 82 -11.03 1.94 -0.15
CA LYS A 82 -10.99 3.37 0.24
C LYS A 82 -9.59 3.93 0.40
N CYS A 83 -8.56 3.10 0.25
CA CYS A 83 -7.18 3.43 0.54
C CYS A 83 -6.48 4.08 -0.66
N GLY A 84 -5.94 5.29 -0.49
CA GLY A 84 -5.17 6.01 -1.50
C GLY A 84 -3.97 5.20 -2.02
N ALA A 85 -3.22 4.56 -1.12
CA ALA A 85 -2.09 3.73 -1.52
C ALA A 85 -2.50 2.48 -2.33
N TYR A 86 -3.64 1.87 -2.03
CA TYR A 86 -4.13 0.73 -2.81
C TYR A 86 -4.60 1.17 -4.20
N HIS A 87 -5.30 2.30 -4.27
CA HIS A 87 -5.69 2.94 -5.51
C HIS A 87 -4.49 3.26 -6.41
N PHE A 88 -3.36 3.71 -5.83
CA PHE A 88 -2.11 3.89 -6.56
C PHE A 88 -1.58 2.57 -7.16
N VAL A 89 -1.63 1.45 -6.42
CA VAL A 89 -1.20 0.14 -6.94
C VAL A 89 -2.10 -0.29 -8.11
N GLU A 90 -3.42 -0.15 -7.99
CA GLU A 90 -4.37 -0.42 -9.09
C GLU A 90 -4.01 0.39 -10.34
N THR A 91 -3.68 1.69 -10.20
CA THR A 91 -3.25 2.54 -11.32
C THR A 91 -1.97 2.02 -11.95
N LYS A 92 -0.99 1.58 -11.16
CA LYS A 92 0.28 1.05 -11.68
C LYS A 92 0.15 -0.27 -12.43
N HIS A 93 -0.91 -1.02 -12.15
CA HIS A 93 -1.23 -2.29 -12.81
C HIS A 93 -2.26 -2.13 -13.93
N GLU A 94 -2.70 -0.90 -14.21
CA GLU A 94 -3.75 -0.59 -15.18
C GLU A 94 -5.05 -1.39 -14.94
N GLN A 95 -5.31 -1.73 -13.66
CA GLN A 95 -6.49 -2.50 -13.28
C GLN A 95 -7.67 -1.57 -12.99
N PRO A 96 -8.92 -2.04 -13.23
CA PRO A 96 -10.11 -1.34 -12.79
C PRO A 96 -10.07 -1.02 -11.30
N HIS A 97 -10.32 0.24 -10.95
CA HIS A 97 -10.38 0.68 -9.56
C HIS A 97 -11.60 0.12 -8.82
N ILE A 98 -11.38 -0.48 -7.66
CA ILE A 98 -12.45 -0.89 -6.73
C ILE A 98 -13.18 0.33 -6.19
N TRP A 99 -12.41 1.33 -5.72
CA TRP A 99 -13.00 2.56 -5.23
C TRP A 99 -13.63 3.36 -6.37
N LYS A 100 -14.84 3.89 -6.15
CA LYS A 100 -15.53 4.79 -7.08
C LYS A 100 -15.78 6.16 -6.41
N PRO A 101 -15.61 7.28 -7.16
CA PRO A 101 -16.00 8.62 -6.70
C PRO A 101 -17.45 8.67 -6.25
N GLN A 102 -17.71 9.25 -5.07
CA GLN A 102 -19.08 9.44 -4.57
C GLN A 102 -19.67 10.78 -5.02
N THR A 103 -18.80 11.76 -5.32
CA THR A 103 -19.19 13.07 -5.84
C THR A 103 -18.34 13.44 -7.06
N PRO A 104 -18.83 14.28 -7.98
CA PRO A 104 -18.05 14.75 -9.13
C PRO A 104 -16.77 15.50 -8.74
N SER A 105 -16.73 16.07 -7.53
CA SER A 105 -15.58 16.77 -6.98
C SER A 105 -14.55 15.84 -6.31
N GLN A 106 -14.90 14.59 -6.04
CA GLN A 106 -14.02 13.66 -5.36
C GLN A 106 -13.13 12.93 -6.36
N THR A 107 -11.85 13.30 -6.40
CA THR A 107 -10.87 12.71 -7.32
C THR A 107 -10.02 11.60 -6.71
N LYS A 108 -10.11 11.38 -5.39
CA LYS A 108 -9.31 10.37 -4.69
C LYS A 108 -10.08 9.66 -3.57
N PRO A 109 -9.63 8.45 -3.18
CA PRO A 109 -10.17 7.75 -2.03
C PRO A 109 -10.03 8.55 -0.73
N PRO A 110 -10.98 8.41 0.22
CA PRO A 110 -11.03 9.23 1.42
C PRO A 110 -10.03 8.80 2.51
N PHE A 111 -9.50 7.57 2.45
CA PHE A 111 -8.59 7.05 3.45
C PHE A 111 -7.14 7.11 2.95
N GLU A 112 -6.31 7.87 3.66
CA GLU A 112 -4.86 7.89 3.47
C GLU A 112 -4.20 7.14 4.64
N PRO A 113 -3.35 6.14 4.37
CA PRO A 113 -2.57 5.48 5.41
C PRO A 113 -1.65 6.45 6.16
N ARG A 114 -1.19 6.04 7.35
CA ARG A 114 -0.21 6.79 8.13
C ARG A 114 1.10 6.98 7.35
N ASP A 115 1.77 8.10 7.60
CA ASP A 115 3.07 8.41 7.01
C ASP A 115 4.08 7.27 7.22
N GLY A 116 4.86 6.98 6.19
CA GLY A 116 5.77 5.82 6.14
C GLY A 116 5.09 4.46 5.94
N SER A 117 3.79 4.40 5.66
CA SER A 117 3.01 3.19 5.38
C SER A 117 2.05 3.44 4.19
N PRO A 118 1.70 2.42 3.39
CA PRO A 118 2.20 1.05 3.41
C PRO A 118 3.62 0.94 2.84
N THR A 119 4.29 -0.16 3.18
CA THR A 119 5.51 -0.61 2.51
C THR A 119 5.12 -1.36 1.24
N ILE A 120 5.54 -0.83 0.10
CA ILE A 120 5.34 -1.42 -1.22
C ILE A 120 6.66 -2.02 -1.68
N GLU A 121 6.66 -3.32 -1.99
CA GLU A 121 7.75 -4.01 -2.65
C GLU A 121 7.55 -3.90 -4.17
N VAL A 122 8.62 -3.55 -4.89
CA VAL A 122 8.59 -3.43 -6.35
C VAL A 122 9.51 -4.49 -6.93
N ASN A 123 8.93 -5.42 -7.69
CA ASN A 123 9.67 -6.47 -8.36
C ASN A 123 9.80 -6.15 -9.85
N ILE A 124 11.04 -5.99 -10.32
CA ILE A 124 11.33 -5.69 -11.72
C ILE A 124 11.95 -6.93 -12.35
N ARG A 125 11.24 -7.55 -13.28
CA ARG A 125 11.68 -8.76 -13.95
C ARG A 125 11.96 -8.45 -15.42
N ARG A 126 13.09 -8.91 -15.92
CA ARG A 126 13.41 -8.83 -17.35
C ARG A 126 13.07 -10.17 -17.96
N VAL A 127 12.03 -10.20 -18.78
CA VAL A 127 11.70 -11.38 -19.57
C VAL A 127 12.64 -11.36 -20.77
N ALA A 128 13.58 -12.30 -20.81
CA ALA A 128 14.21 -12.64 -22.07
C ALA A 128 13.08 -13.17 -22.93
N VAL A 129 12.75 -12.46 -24.01
CA VAL A 129 11.84 -12.99 -25.02
C VAL A 129 12.59 -14.19 -25.59
N GLU A 130 12.24 -15.40 -25.14
CA GLU A 130 12.86 -16.60 -25.66
C GLU A 130 12.51 -16.66 -27.14
N ALA A 131 13.53 -16.86 -27.96
CA ALA A 131 13.53 -16.85 -29.42
C ALA A 131 12.65 -17.94 -30.08
N GLU A 132 11.67 -18.50 -29.37
CA GLU A 132 10.81 -19.56 -29.90
C GLU A 132 9.70 -19.01 -30.81
N GLU A 133 9.28 -17.74 -30.62
CA GLU A 133 8.44 -17.02 -31.59
C GLU A 133 9.21 -16.51 -32.81
N GLU A 134 10.55 -16.53 -32.78
CA GLU A 134 11.39 -16.21 -33.93
C GLU A 134 11.18 -17.23 -35.07
N ARG A 135 10.81 -18.48 -34.75
CA ARG A 135 10.56 -19.52 -35.76
C ARG A 135 9.29 -19.30 -36.58
N SER A 136 8.29 -18.58 -36.04
CA SER A 136 7.09 -18.21 -36.80
C SER A 136 7.33 -17.00 -37.71
N PHE A 137 8.36 -16.18 -37.41
CA PHE A 137 8.67 -14.97 -38.16
C PHE A 137 9.66 -15.23 -39.32
N TYR A 138 10.63 -16.14 -39.16
CA TYR A 138 11.56 -16.52 -40.24
C TYR A 138 10.90 -17.27 -41.41
N GLN A 139 9.66 -17.78 -41.27
CA GLN A 139 8.95 -18.42 -42.37
C GLN A 139 8.34 -17.41 -43.38
N LEU A 140 8.31 -16.11 -43.03
CA LEU A 140 7.85 -15.02 -43.92
C LEU A 140 9.01 -14.21 -44.53
N ALA A 141 10.25 -14.47 -44.11
CA ALA A 141 11.46 -13.73 -44.51
C ALA A 141 12.06 -14.22 -45.85
N THR A 142 11.24 -14.53 -46.85
CA THR A 142 11.69 -14.69 -48.25
C THR A 142 11.55 -13.43 -49.09
N ASP A 143 11.15 -12.29 -48.49
CA ASP A 143 11.13 -11.00 -49.17
C ASP A 143 12.45 -10.23 -48.97
N PRO A 144 13.28 -10.06 -50.01
CA PRO A 144 14.66 -9.55 -49.89
C PRO A 144 14.79 -8.02 -49.72
N GLU A 145 13.72 -7.28 -49.40
CA GLU A 145 13.72 -5.80 -49.46
C GLU A 145 13.40 -5.09 -48.13
N HIS A 146 13.46 -5.76 -46.98
CA HIS A 146 13.22 -5.10 -45.68
C HIS A 146 14.42 -5.19 -44.73
N ASP A 147 15.44 -4.36 -45.00
CA ASP A 147 16.64 -4.20 -44.18
C ASP A 147 16.36 -3.22 -43.02
N GLN A 148 15.54 -3.65 -42.05
CA GLN A 148 15.40 -2.93 -40.77
C GLN A 148 15.86 -3.85 -39.63
N PRO A 149 16.82 -3.41 -38.80
CA PRO A 149 17.32 -4.22 -37.70
C PRO A 149 16.19 -4.46 -36.68
N ILE A 150 15.85 -5.73 -36.47
CA ILE A 150 14.90 -6.14 -35.44
C ILE A 150 15.50 -5.79 -34.07
N SER A 151 15.04 -4.69 -33.49
CA SER A 151 15.41 -4.27 -32.14
C SER A 151 14.81 -5.27 -31.15
N THR A 152 15.63 -6.21 -30.65
CA THR A 152 15.25 -7.17 -29.60
C THR A 152 15.04 -6.44 -28.27
N ASN A 153 13.95 -5.70 -28.16
CA ASN A 153 13.56 -5.02 -26.93
C ASN A 153 13.05 -6.09 -25.95
N LYS A 154 13.90 -6.45 -24.97
CA LYS A 154 13.51 -7.34 -23.87
C LYS A 154 12.36 -6.70 -23.10
N ALA A 155 11.23 -7.40 -22.98
CA ALA A 155 10.10 -6.95 -22.19
C ALA A 155 10.50 -6.91 -20.70
N THR A 156 10.34 -5.76 -20.06
CA THR A 156 10.52 -5.62 -18.61
C THR A 156 9.14 -5.56 -17.98
N THR A 157 8.85 -6.47 -17.06
CA THR A 157 7.62 -6.46 -16.27
C THR A 157 7.92 -5.87 -14.89
N VAL A 158 7.00 -5.06 -14.37
CA VAL A 158 7.12 -4.42 -13.04
C VAL A 158 5.88 -4.76 -12.24
N GLU A 159 6.08 -5.41 -11.09
CA GLU A 159 5.03 -5.80 -10.16
C GLU A 159 5.14 -4.95 -8.88
N TYR A 160 4.01 -4.47 -8.37
CA TYR A 160 3.94 -3.69 -7.13
C TYR A 160 3.09 -4.44 -6.11
N ASP A 161 3.68 -4.83 -4.99
CA ASP A 161 3.01 -5.59 -3.92
C ASP A 161 3.04 -4.81 -2.60
N VAL A 162 1.89 -4.72 -1.92
CA VAL A 162 1.86 -4.19 -0.56
C VAL A 162 2.22 -5.31 0.41
N VAL A 163 3.36 -5.17 1.09
CA VAL A 163 3.92 -6.21 1.97
C VAL A 163 3.78 -5.91 3.46
N ALA A 164 3.60 -4.63 3.81
CA ALA A 164 3.31 -4.20 5.17
C ALA A 164 2.46 -2.94 5.16
N CYS A 165 1.55 -2.80 6.12
CA CYS A 165 0.77 -1.58 6.32
C CYS A 165 0.47 -1.43 7.81
N ALA A 166 0.81 -0.27 8.38
CA ALA A 166 0.56 0.01 9.78
C ALA A 166 -0.95 0.03 10.09
N ASP A 167 -1.77 0.46 9.13
CA ASP A 167 -3.22 0.56 9.23
C ASP A 167 -3.95 -0.69 8.71
N PHE A 168 -3.21 -1.78 8.49
CA PHE A 168 -3.80 -3.04 8.09
C PHE A 168 -4.79 -3.53 9.15
N VAL A 169 -6.03 -3.71 8.73
CA VAL A 169 -7.09 -4.33 9.53
C VAL A 169 -7.61 -5.50 8.73
N LEU A 170 -7.38 -6.71 9.23
CA LEU A 170 -7.80 -7.93 8.54
C LEU A 170 -9.34 -7.97 8.44
N GLU A 171 -9.83 -8.05 7.21
CA GLU A 171 -11.21 -8.35 6.85
C GLU A 171 -11.18 -9.34 5.68
N GLN A 172 -11.46 -10.60 5.99
CA GLN A 172 -11.31 -11.69 5.03
C GLN A 172 -12.23 -11.50 3.83
N ASN A 173 -11.73 -11.79 2.63
CA ASN A 173 -12.46 -11.70 1.37
C ASN A 173 -12.97 -10.27 1.05
N ARG A 174 -12.44 -9.24 1.72
CA ARG A 174 -12.85 -7.85 1.47
C ARG A 174 -12.70 -7.49 0.00
N TRP A 175 -11.59 -7.84 -0.63
CA TRP A 175 -11.38 -7.56 -2.04
C TRP A 175 -12.35 -8.33 -2.93
N ILE A 176 -12.54 -9.63 -2.70
CA ILE A 176 -13.48 -10.47 -3.49
C ILE A 176 -14.89 -9.89 -3.44
N ASN A 177 -15.33 -9.45 -2.25
CA ASN A 177 -16.64 -8.83 -2.06
C ASN A 177 -16.80 -7.50 -2.80
N ASN A 178 -15.70 -6.80 -3.08
CA ASN A 178 -15.66 -5.52 -3.78
C ASN A 178 -15.04 -5.63 -5.19
N MET A 179 -14.83 -6.84 -5.70
CA MET A 179 -14.18 -7.06 -7.00
C MET A 179 -15.00 -6.38 -8.10
N PRO A 180 -14.38 -5.57 -8.97
CA PRO A 180 -15.06 -4.95 -10.11
C PRO A 180 -15.69 -6.00 -11.03
N GLU A 181 -16.88 -5.73 -11.55
CA GLU A 181 -17.61 -6.67 -12.42
C GLU A 181 -16.84 -6.99 -13.70
N GLU A 182 -16.06 -6.04 -14.22
CA GLU A 182 -15.22 -6.24 -15.40
C GLU A 182 -14.20 -7.36 -15.18
N ILE A 183 -13.59 -7.42 -13.99
CA ILE A 183 -12.64 -8.47 -13.64
C ILE A 183 -13.37 -9.80 -13.47
N LYS A 184 -14.53 -9.81 -12.80
CA LYS A 184 -15.33 -11.03 -12.62
C LYS A 184 -15.74 -11.66 -13.96
N LEU A 185 -16.09 -10.83 -14.94
CA LEU A 185 -16.47 -11.27 -16.27
C LEU A 185 -15.28 -11.82 -17.08
N MET A 186 -14.09 -11.22 -16.92
CA MET A 186 -12.88 -11.67 -17.62
C MET A 186 -12.25 -12.92 -16.98
N SER A 187 -12.38 -13.09 -15.67
CA SER A 187 -11.76 -14.18 -14.93
C SER A 187 -12.65 -14.61 -13.74
N PRO A 188 -13.68 -15.44 -13.98
CA PRO A 188 -14.64 -15.84 -12.96
C PRO A 188 -14.02 -16.69 -11.84
N ASP A 189 -12.94 -17.41 -12.13
CA ASP A 189 -12.21 -18.24 -11.17
C ASP A 189 -11.05 -17.49 -10.49
N PHE A 190 -10.95 -16.17 -10.67
CA PHE A 190 -9.88 -15.37 -10.06
C PHE A 190 -10.03 -15.32 -8.54
N VAL A 191 -9.08 -15.95 -7.85
CA VAL A 191 -8.90 -15.83 -6.40
C VAL A 191 -7.59 -15.11 -6.16
N PRO A 192 -7.59 -13.86 -5.65
CA PRO A 192 -6.38 -13.20 -5.22
C PRO A 192 -5.74 -14.02 -4.09
N THR A 193 -4.54 -14.54 -4.31
CA THR A 193 -3.77 -15.29 -3.32
C THR A 193 -2.75 -14.43 -2.60
#